data_AF-A0A7C4JI20-F1
#
_entry.id   AF-A0A7C4JI20-F1
#
_cell.length_a   1.000
_cell.length_b   1.000
_cell.length_c   1.000
_cell.angle_alpha   90.00
_cell.angle_beta   90.00
_cell.angle_gamma   90.00
#
_symmetry.space_group_name_H-M   'P 1'
#
loop_
_entity.id
_entity.type
_entity.pdbx_description
1 polymer ?
#
loop_
_entity_poly.entity_id
_entity_poly.type
_entity_poly.pdbx_seq_one_letter_code
_entity_poly.pdbx_strand_id
1 'polypeptide(L)'
;MRRVVFACLLLALGVSAVATEVLFFYDEGCPHCKVVWDFLRRLQEQGLAFTLRTYEIHAPENWQLLYRLLAVYGAEVGPVPIMFVGDVAVVYDTFYGLGPAPMKYAGRAQELLLEEVIARAVAENAPSPLTRLPTAATTAVLFLPPQEGPEVFAYEFLAAELVTEFPALEIRVLDPTTPEGRDRYEKLLRLYGATGEPPALFVGDLALVGGKLYRPRLDPLPYPSPEAEKAVKEGVAKAVAERASSPLDR
;
A
#
# COMPACT_ATOMS: atom_id res chain seq x y z
N MET A 1 -21.51 29.93 -58.97
CA MET A 1 -20.37 29.97 -58.02
C MET A 1 -20.92 30.48 -56.69
N ARG A 2 -20.82 29.89 -55.51
CA ARG A 2 -20.12 28.71 -54.98
C ARG A 2 -20.85 28.44 -53.64
N ARG A 3 -21.46 27.27 -53.44
CA ARG A 3 -22.14 26.90 -52.18
C ARG A 3 -21.07 26.63 -51.12
N VAL A 4 -21.05 27.39 -50.03
CA VAL A 4 -20.18 27.13 -48.87
C VAL A 4 -21.01 26.34 -47.86
N VAL A 5 -20.85 25.02 -47.88
CA VAL A 5 -21.35 24.12 -46.85
C VAL A 5 -20.36 24.19 -45.69
N PHE A 6 -20.73 24.86 -44.61
CA PHE A 6 -20.01 24.82 -43.35
C PHE A 6 -20.34 23.50 -42.66
N ALA A 7 -19.46 22.52 -42.83
CA ALA A 7 -19.48 21.28 -42.06
C ALA A 7 -18.99 21.58 -40.64
N CYS A 8 -19.91 21.68 -39.69
CA CYS A 8 -19.60 21.61 -38.26
C CYS A 8 -19.10 20.19 -37.94
N LEU A 9 -17.78 20.01 -38.05
CA LEU A 9 -17.09 18.84 -37.52
C LEU A 9 -17.15 18.93 -35.99
N LEU A 10 -18.15 18.28 -35.40
CA LEU A 10 -18.22 18.00 -33.96
C LEU A 10 -16.99 17.14 -33.60
N LEU A 11 -15.94 17.78 -33.10
CA LEU A 11 -14.89 17.12 -32.34
C LEU A 11 -15.55 16.51 -31.10
N ALA A 12 -15.93 15.24 -31.20
CA ALA A 12 -16.15 14.40 -30.04
C ALA A 12 -14.81 14.27 -29.32
N LEU A 13 -14.54 15.19 -28.40
CA LEU A 13 -13.59 14.98 -27.32
C LEU A 13 -14.10 13.75 -26.58
N GLY A 14 -13.53 12.60 -26.90
CA GLY A 14 -13.69 11.38 -26.14
C GLY A 14 -13.16 11.66 -24.75
N VAL A 15 -14.04 12.07 -23.84
CA VAL A 15 -13.77 11.98 -22.42
C VAL A 15 -13.68 10.48 -22.17
N SER A 16 -12.47 9.95 -22.11
CA SER A 16 -12.22 8.66 -21.50
C SER A 16 -12.72 8.79 -20.07
N ALA A 17 -13.96 8.36 -19.83
CA ALA A 17 -14.51 8.27 -18.49
C ALA A 17 -13.55 7.34 -17.72
N VAL A 18 -12.79 7.92 -16.81
CA VAL A 18 -11.94 7.16 -15.90
C VAL A 18 -12.91 6.39 -15.01
N ALA A 19 -13.03 5.08 -15.23
CA ALA A 19 -13.93 4.25 -14.45
C ALA A 19 -13.49 4.26 -12.98
N THR A 20 -14.43 4.51 -12.07
CA THR A 20 -14.20 4.42 -10.61
C THR A 20 -13.54 3.08 -10.28
N GLU A 21 -12.51 3.10 -9.44
CA GLU A 21 -11.82 1.89 -8.99
C GLU A 21 -12.33 1.43 -7.62
N VAL A 22 -12.56 0.13 -7.48
CA VAL A 22 -12.75 -0.56 -6.21
C VAL A 22 -11.51 -1.40 -5.97
N LEU A 23 -10.78 -1.11 -4.90
CA LEU A 23 -9.64 -1.94 -4.47
C LEU A 23 -10.17 -3.00 -3.51
N PHE A 24 -9.85 -4.26 -3.76
CA PHE A 24 -10.31 -5.42 -3.00
C PHE A 24 -9.10 -6.23 -2.52
N PHE A 25 -8.86 -6.22 -1.21
CA PHE A 25 -7.83 -6.98 -0.54
C PHE A 25 -8.43 -8.27 0.03
N TYR A 26 -7.80 -9.39 -0.30
CA TYR A 26 -8.28 -10.72 0.03
C TYR A 26 -7.14 -11.65 0.43
N ASP A 27 -7.53 -12.75 1.10
CA ASP A 27 -6.66 -13.89 1.41
C ASP A 27 -7.13 -15.10 0.59
N GLU A 28 -6.20 -15.83 0.00
CA GLU A 28 -6.51 -17.05 -0.75
C GLU A 28 -7.18 -18.10 0.17
N GLY A 29 -8.29 -18.68 -0.30
CA GLY A 29 -9.05 -19.65 0.47
C GLY A 29 -10.00 -19.04 1.53
N CYS A 30 -10.05 -17.71 1.69
CA CYS A 30 -10.99 -17.08 2.62
C CYS A 30 -12.45 -17.14 2.11
N PRO A 31 -13.37 -17.84 2.81
CA PRO A 31 -14.76 -17.99 2.36
C PRO A 31 -15.51 -16.65 2.28
N HIS A 32 -15.27 -15.74 3.24
CA HIS A 32 -15.88 -14.42 3.24
C HIS A 32 -15.41 -13.55 2.06
N CYS A 33 -14.12 -13.64 1.69
CA CYS A 33 -13.61 -12.97 0.50
C CYS A 33 -14.31 -13.46 -0.76
N LYS A 34 -14.53 -14.78 -0.89
CA LYS A 34 -15.27 -15.34 -2.03
C LYS A 34 -16.71 -14.80 -2.13
N VAL A 35 -17.42 -14.68 -1.01
CA VAL A 35 -18.79 -14.11 -1.00
C VAL A 35 -18.80 -12.68 -1.51
N VAL A 36 -17.88 -11.84 -1.02
CA VAL A 36 -17.77 -10.44 -1.45
C VAL A 36 -17.32 -10.33 -2.91
N TRP A 37 -16.38 -11.17 -3.35
CA TRP A 37 -16.00 -11.28 -4.76
C TRP A 37 -17.20 -11.55 -5.65
N ASP A 38 -17.96 -12.61 -5.35
CA ASP A 38 -19.12 -13.00 -6.14
C ASP A 38 -20.18 -11.88 -6.14
N PHE A 39 -20.32 -11.14 -5.05
CA PHE A 39 -21.17 -9.95 -4.97
C PHE A 39 -20.70 -8.81 -5.90
N LEU A 40 -19.41 -8.44 -5.86
CA LEU A 40 -18.85 -7.40 -6.71
C LEU A 40 -18.98 -7.76 -8.20
N ARG A 41 -18.77 -9.04 -8.55
CA ARG A 41 -18.97 -9.54 -9.92
C ARG A 41 -20.43 -9.41 -10.37
N ARG A 42 -21.39 -9.74 -9.51
CA ARG A 42 -22.83 -9.54 -9.82
C ARG A 42 -23.16 -8.07 -10.08
N LEU A 43 -22.60 -7.12 -9.32
CA LEU A 43 -22.82 -5.70 -9.58
C LEU A 43 -22.30 -5.27 -10.96
N GLN A 44 -21.13 -5.76 -11.37
CA GLN A 44 -20.59 -5.51 -12.71
C GLN A 44 -21.48 -6.12 -13.80
N GLU A 45 -21.98 -7.35 -13.59
CA GLU A 45 -22.92 -8.02 -14.52
C GLU A 45 -24.27 -7.29 -14.64
N GLN A 46 -24.71 -6.63 -13.57
CA GLN A 46 -25.90 -5.78 -13.55
C GLN A 46 -25.68 -4.39 -14.20
N GLY A 47 -24.47 -4.11 -14.70
CA GLY A 47 -24.16 -2.91 -15.46
C GLY A 47 -23.54 -1.78 -14.63
N LEU A 48 -23.19 -2.01 -13.36
CA LEU A 48 -22.48 -1.02 -12.57
C LEU A 48 -21.03 -0.89 -13.06
N ALA A 49 -20.69 0.26 -13.65
CA ALA A 49 -19.44 0.47 -14.35
C ALA A 49 -18.30 0.92 -13.41
N PHE A 50 -17.59 -0.04 -12.81
CA PHE A 50 -16.37 0.19 -12.04
C PHE A 50 -15.27 -0.81 -12.40
N THR A 51 -14.02 -0.43 -12.16
CA THR A 51 -12.85 -1.30 -12.27
C THR A 51 -12.56 -1.97 -10.94
N LEU A 52 -12.52 -3.29 -10.91
CA LEU A 52 -12.16 -4.06 -9.72
C LEU A 52 -10.66 -4.38 -9.75
N ARG A 53 -9.90 -3.84 -8.79
CA ARG A 53 -8.47 -4.13 -8.56
C ARG A 53 -8.34 -5.03 -7.35
N THR A 54 -7.53 -6.08 -7.45
CA THR A 54 -7.55 -7.17 -6.48
C THR A 54 -6.15 -7.44 -5.96
N TYR A 55 -6.01 -7.57 -4.65
CA TYR A 55 -4.73 -7.64 -3.97
C TYR A 55 -4.75 -8.79 -2.97
N GLU A 56 -3.92 -9.80 -3.20
CA GLU A 56 -3.71 -10.91 -2.27
C GLU A 56 -2.79 -10.41 -1.13
N ILE A 57 -3.21 -10.55 0.13
CA ILE A 57 -2.56 -9.88 1.27
C ILE A 57 -1.27 -10.53 1.75
N HIS A 58 -0.96 -11.77 1.38
CA HIS A 58 0.32 -12.43 1.67
C HIS A 58 1.43 -12.03 0.70
N ALA A 59 1.09 -11.36 -0.42
CA ALA A 59 2.09 -10.68 -1.23
C ALA A 59 2.63 -9.44 -0.48
N PRO A 60 3.94 -9.34 -0.20
CA PRO A 60 4.50 -8.27 0.64
C PRO A 60 4.17 -6.85 0.17
N GLU A 61 4.15 -6.61 -1.14
CA GLU A 61 3.84 -5.31 -1.74
C GLU A 61 2.37 -4.92 -1.52
N ASN A 62 1.47 -5.90 -1.60
CA ASN A 62 0.05 -5.71 -1.37
C ASN A 62 -0.26 -5.44 0.09
N TRP A 63 0.44 -6.15 0.99
CA TRP A 63 0.36 -5.90 2.43
C TRP A 63 0.77 -4.46 2.76
N GLN A 64 1.89 -3.99 2.21
CA GLN A 64 2.34 -2.61 2.40
C GLN A 64 1.36 -1.58 1.83
N LEU A 65 0.81 -1.85 0.65
CA LEU A 65 -0.22 -1.01 0.05
C LEU A 65 -1.46 -0.91 0.95
N LEU A 66 -1.89 -2.02 1.54
CA LEU A 66 -3.03 -2.06 2.45
C LEU A 66 -2.83 -1.12 3.65
N TYR A 67 -1.69 -1.20 4.34
CA TYR A 67 -1.43 -0.33 5.51
C TYR A 67 -1.36 1.16 5.14
N ARG A 68 -0.74 1.48 4.01
CA ARG A 68 -0.71 2.87 3.52
C ARG A 68 -2.11 3.41 3.24
N LEU A 69 -2.97 2.59 2.65
CA LEU A 69 -4.36 2.94 2.42
C LEU A 69 -5.12 3.07 3.75
N LEU A 70 -5.03 2.09 4.65
CA LEU A 70 -5.66 2.18 5.98
C LEU A 70 -5.28 3.48 6.71
N ALA A 71 -4.00 3.87 6.67
CA ALA A 71 -3.51 5.11 7.28
C ALA A 71 -4.19 6.36 6.69
N VAL A 72 -4.25 6.51 5.35
CA VAL A 72 -4.85 7.71 4.72
C VAL A 72 -6.39 7.72 4.75
N TYR A 73 -7.01 6.59 5.10
CA TYR A 73 -8.45 6.50 5.38
C TYR A 73 -8.78 6.60 6.88
N GLY A 74 -7.77 6.62 7.76
CA GLY A 74 -7.98 6.57 9.20
C GLY A 74 -8.69 5.29 9.65
N ALA A 75 -8.45 4.19 8.95
CA ALA A 75 -9.05 2.89 9.21
C ALA A 75 -8.10 2.00 10.01
N GLU A 76 -8.66 1.19 10.91
CA GLU A 76 -7.89 0.22 11.68
C GLU A 76 -7.66 -1.04 10.86
N VAL A 77 -6.52 -1.69 11.07
CA VAL A 77 -6.26 -3.02 10.49
C VAL A 77 -7.24 -4.04 11.07
N GLY A 78 -7.73 -4.94 10.23
CA GLY A 78 -8.66 -5.99 10.62
C GLY A 78 -8.64 -7.15 9.64
N PRO A 79 -9.57 -8.11 9.77
CA PRO A 79 -9.62 -9.27 8.90
C PRO A 79 -10.10 -8.89 7.49
N VAL A 80 -9.65 -9.66 6.49
CA VAL A 80 -10.16 -9.59 5.12
C VAL A 80 -11.60 -10.16 5.02
N PRO A 81 -12.41 -9.73 4.06
CA PRO A 81 -12.09 -8.79 2.97
C PRO A 81 -11.94 -7.34 3.44
N ILE A 82 -11.02 -6.61 2.81
CA ILE A 82 -10.87 -5.16 2.98
C ILE A 82 -11.06 -4.48 1.62
N MET A 83 -11.81 -3.39 1.59
CA MET A 83 -12.12 -2.66 0.35
C MET A 83 -11.90 -1.17 0.49
N PHE A 84 -11.54 -0.52 -0.62
CA PHE A 84 -11.49 0.93 -0.73
C PHE A 84 -12.22 1.36 -1.99
N VAL A 85 -13.05 2.40 -1.88
CA VAL A 85 -13.80 2.98 -3.00
C VAL A 85 -14.16 4.43 -2.69
N GLY A 86 -13.74 5.36 -3.56
CA GLY A 86 -13.86 6.80 -3.29
C GLY A 86 -13.28 7.15 -1.91
N ASP A 87 -14.09 7.76 -1.05
CA ASP A 87 -13.68 8.15 0.31
C ASP A 87 -14.04 7.13 1.41
N VAL A 88 -14.48 5.93 1.02
CA VAL A 88 -14.90 4.87 1.96
C VAL A 88 -13.88 3.74 1.99
N ALA A 89 -13.52 3.32 3.20
CA ALA A 89 -12.84 2.06 3.44
C ALA A 89 -13.81 1.10 4.16
N VAL A 90 -13.75 -0.17 3.82
CA VAL A 90 -14.53 -1.24 4.45
C VAL A 90 -13.58 -2.30 4.94
N VAL A 91 -13.49 -2.49 6.26
CA VAL A 91 -12.67 -3.54 6.89
C VAL A 91 -13.62 -4.57 7.45
N TYR A 92 -13.72 -5.73 6.79
CA TYR A 92 -14.71 -6.76 7.09
C TYR A 92 -16.15 -6.21 7.08
N ASP A 93 -16.74 -6.00 8.25
CA ASP A 93 -18.10 -5.49 8.48
C ASP A 93 -18.14 -4.00 8.85
N THR A 94 -16.96 -3.36 8.96
CA THR A 94 -16.80 -1.99 9.47
C THR A 94 -16.55 -1.01 8.34
N PHE A 95 -17.38 0.03 8.24
CA PHE A 95 -17.29 1.09 7.25
C PHE A 95 -16.70 2.35 7.87
N TYR A 96 -15.70 2.91 7.20
CA TYR A 96 -15.02 4.16 7.54
C TYR A 96 -15.36 5.21 6.47
N GLY A 97 -15.44 6.48 6.87
CA GLY A 97 -15.72 7.58 5.93
C GLY A 97 -17.19 7.81 5.57
N LEU A 98 -18.13 7.09 6.19
CA LEU A 98 -19.58 7.32 6.03
C LEU A 98 -20.16 8.36 7.00
N GLY A 99 -19.40 8.77 8.01
CA GLY A 99 -19.84 9.65 9.07
C GLY A 99 -18.71 9.98 10.04
N PRO A 100 -19.02 10.55 11.22
CA PRO A 100 -18.02 11.00 12.18
C PRO A 100 -17.29 9.84 12.89
N ALA A 101 -17.82 8.62 12.83
CA ALA A 101 -17.24 7.43 13.46
C ALA A 101 -17.45 6.20 12.56
N PRO A 102 -16.58 5.16 12.68
CA PRO A 102 -16.76 3.91 11.98
C PRO A 102 -18.07 3.22 12.38
N MET A 103 -18.74 2.57 11.42
CA MET A 103 -20.03 1.91 11.64
C MET A 103 -20.01 0.47 11.13
N LYS A 104 -20.59 -0.45 11.91
CA LYS A 104 -20.67 -1.87 11.55
C LYS A 104 -22.00 -2.23 10.92
N TYR A 105 -21.95 -3.02 9.85
CA TYR A 105 -23.12 -3.57 9.17
C TYR A 105 -22.89 -5.04 8.85
N ALA A 106 -23.91 -5.87 9.02
CA ALA A 106 -23.83 -7.30 8.77
C ALA A 106 -24.92 -7.79 7.82
N GLY A 107 -24.65 -8.91 7.13
CA GLY A 107 -25.60 -9.58 6.26
C GLY A 107 -26.13 -8.67 5.16
N ARG A 108 -27.45 -8.66 4.94
CA ARG A 108 -28.06 -7.91 3.82
C ARG A 108 -27.86 -6.40 3.93
N ALA A 109 -27.77 -5.86 5.14
CA ALA A 109 -27.51 -4.42 5.34
C ALA A 109 -26.11 -4.03 4.85
N GLN A 110 -25.12 -4.89 5.09
CA GLN A 110 -23.75 -4.71 4.61
C GLN A 110 -23.69 -4.68 3.08
N GLU A 111 -24.35 -5.64 2.42
CA GLU A 111 -24.38 -5.73 0.96
C GLU A 111 -25.05 -4.50 0.33
N LEU A 112 -26.23 -4.09 0.85
CA LEU A 112 -26.96 -2.93 0.33
C LEU A 112 -26.15 -1.64 0.48
N LEU A 113 -25.50 -1.46 1.62
CA LEU A 113 -24.67 -0.29 1.86
C LEU A 113 -23.42 -0.30 0.98
N LEU A 114 -22.77 -1.46 0.79
CA LEU A 114 -21.63 -1.58 -0.11
C LEU A 114 -22.03 -1.27 -1.56
N GLU A 115 -23.18 -1.76 -2.02
CA GLU A 115 -23.75 -1.41 -3.33
C GLU A 115 -23.97 0.09 -3.46
N GLU A 116 -24.61 0.73 -2.46
CA GLU A 116 -24.86 2.18 -2.45
C GLU A 116 -23.55 2.97 -2.50
N VAL A 117 -22.54 2.58 -1.73
CA VAL A 117 -21.23 3.22 -1.71
C VAL A 117 -20.56 3.16 -3.09
N ILE A 118 -20.56 1.99 -3.72
CA ILE A 118 -19.96 1.83 -5.05
C ILE A 118 -20.78 2.60 -6.10
N ALA A 119 -22.11 2.53 -6.04
CA ALA A 119 -22.99 3.22 -6.96
C ALA A 119 -22.83 4.74 -6.89
N ARG A 120 -22.73 5.30 -5.67
CA ARG A 120 -22.43 6.71 -5.45
C ARG A 120 -21.07 7.07 -6.03
N ALA A 121 -20.02 6.31 -5.73
CA ALA A 121 -18.68 6.56 -6.24
C ALA A 121 -18.60 6.49 -7.77
N VAL A 122 -19.39 5.62 -8.42
CA VAL A 122 -19.54 5.58 -9.88
C VAL A 122 -20.28 6.82 -10.40
N ALA A 123 -21.41 7.18 -9.80
CA ALA A 123 -22.20 8.35 -10.21
C ALA A 123 -21.40 9.66 -10.10
N GLU A 124 -20.52 9.74 -9.11
CA GLU A 124 -19.67 10.91 -8.85
C GLU A 124 -18.34 10.88 -9.64
N ASN A 125 -18.05 9.81 -10.39
CA ASN A 125 -16.74 9.55 -11.01
C ASN A 125 -15.60 9.72 -9.99
N ALA A 126 -15.77 9.13 -8.80
CA ALA A 126 -14.82 9.25 -7.71
C ALA A 126 -13.42 8.80 -8.16
N PRO A 127 -12.36 9.53 -7.77
CA PRO A 127 -11.01 9.17 -8.13
C PRO A 127 -10.63 7.83 -7.51
N SER A 128 -9.63 7.16 -8.11
CA SER A 128 -9.11 5.90 -7.55
C SER A 128 -8.64 6.11 -6.10
N PRO A 129 -8.92 5.19 -5.17
CA PRO A 129 -8.36 5.21 -3.81
C PRO A 129 -6.83 5.38 -3.77
N LEU A 130 -6.12 4.90 -4.79
CA LEU A 130 -4.67 5.04 -4.90
C LEU A 130 -4.23 6.51 -4.99
N THR A 131 -5.09 7.41 -5.48
CA THR A 131 -4.78 8.85 -5.57
C THR A 131 -4.74 9.56 -4.21
N ARG A 132 -5.27 8.93 -3.16
CA ARG A 132 -5.18 9.45 -1.79
C ARG A 132 -3.81 9.21 -1.16
N LEU A 133 -3.01 8.30 -1.72
CA LEU A 133 -1.65 8.09 -1.26
C LEU A 133 -0.78 9.28 -1.66
N PRO A 134 0.02 9.83 -0.73
CA PRO A 134 0.97 10.87 -1.09
C PRO A 134 2.00 10.29 -2.06
N THR A 135 2.50 11.15 -2.95
CA THR A 135 3.66 10.80 -3.78
C THR A 135 4.82 10.36 -2.89
N ALA A 136 5.48 9.26 -3.26
CA ALA A 136 6.63 8.77 -2.53
C ALA A 136 7.69 9.87 -2.41
N ALA A 137 8.08 10.17 -1.16
CA ALA A 137 9.14 11.11 -0.86
C ALA A 137 10.52 10.43 -0.95
N THR A 138 10.58 9.17 -0.54
CA THR A 138 11.77 8.30 -0.58
C THR A 138 11.30 6.83 -0.59
N THR A 139 12.23 5.94 -0.92
CA THR A 139 12.03 4.49 -0.86
C THR A 139 12.94 3.88 0.21
N ALA A 140 12.39 3.00 1.05
CA ALA A 140 13.17 2.06 1.84
C ALA A 140 13.28 0.72 1.08
N VAL A 141 14.41 0.04 1.22
CA VAL A 141 14.63 -1.28 0.62
C VAL A 141 14.63 -2.30 1.74
N LEU A 142 13.71 -3.26 1.65
CA LEU A 142 13.56 -4.32 2.63
C LEU A 142 13.96 -5.65 1.99
N PHE A 143 14.95 -6.31 2.55
CA PHE A 143 15.32 -7.67 2.17
C PHE A 143 14.68 -8.64 3.15
N LEU A 144 13.75 -9.45 2.65
CA LEU A 144 13.10 -10.50 3.41
C LEU A 144 13.42 -11.86 2.76
N PRO A 145 14.09 -12.79 3.46
CA PRO A 145 14.20 -14.15 2.97
C PRO A 145 12.80 -14.80 2.92
N PRO A 146 12.55 -15.72 1.97
CA PRO A 146 11.24 -16.34 1.78
C PRO A 146 10.88 -17.34 2.89
N GLN A 147 11.82 -17.69 3.77
CA GLN A 147 11.52 -18.56 4.90
C GLN A 147 10.84 -17.75 6.01
N GLU A 148 9.66 -18.21 6.44
CA GLU A 148 9.00 -17.66 7.61
C GLU A 148 9.83 -17.85 8.88
N GLY A 149 9.84 -16.84 9.74
CA GLY A 149 10.54 -16.89 11.01
C GLY A 149 10.32 -15.64 11.86
N PRO A 150 10.60 -15.70 13.18
CA PRO A 150 10.34 -14.58 14.08
C PRO A 150 11.01 -13.27 13.67
N GLU A 151 12.22 -13.36 13.08
CA GLU A 151 12.96 -12.19 12.60
C GLU A 151 12.31 -11.57 11.36
N VAL A 152 11.84 -12.39 10.41
CA VAL A 152 11.14 -11.93 9.21
C VAL A 152 9.85 -11.21 9.61
N PHE A 153 9.05 -11.84 10.48
CA PHE A 153 7.82 -11.23 11.00
C PHE A 153 8.07 -9.90 11.73
N ALA A 154 9.18 -9.79 12.47
CA ALA A 154 9.54 -8.53 13.14
C ALA A 154 9.81 -7.40 12.14
N TYR A 155 10.47 -7.70 11.02
CA TYR A 155 10.73 -6.70 9.97
C TYR A 155 9.48 -6.37 9.15
N GLU A 156 8.59 -7.33 8.91
CA GLU A 156 7.29 -7.08 8.29
C GLU A 156 6.43 -6.17 9.16
N PHE A 157 6.39 -6.41 10.46
CA PHE A 157 5.66 -5.56 11.41
C PHE A 157 6.28 -4.15 11.47
N LEU A 158 7.60 -4.05 11.54
CA LEU A 158 8.29 -2.76 11.45
C LEU A 158 7.96 -2.03 10.14
N ALA A 159 7.99 -2.73 9.01
CA ALA A 159 7.65 -2.14 7.72
C ALA A 159 6.20 -1.60 7.70
N ALA A 160 5.25 -2.37 8.22
CA ALA A 160 3.85 -1.95 8.36
C ALA A 160 3.69 -0.72 9.26
N GLU A 161 4.38 -0.68 10.40
CA GLU A 161 4.40 0.47 11.30
C GLU A 161 4.96 1.71 10.60
N LEU A 162 6.10 1.58 9.91
CA LEU A 162 6.76 2.69 9.23
C LEU A 162 5.90 3.28 8.10
N VAL A 163 5.24 2.46 7.28
CA VAL A 163 4.39 3.00 6.20
C VAL A 163 3.07 3.60 6.72
N THR A 164 2.62 3.17 7.90
CA THR A 164 1.47 3.76 8.60
C THR A 164 1.82 5.13 9.15
N GLU A 165 2.97 5.24 9.82
CA GLU A 165 3.46 6.50 10.41
C GLU A 165 3.95 7.48 9.34
N PHE A 166 4.52 6.97 8.24
CA PHE A 166 5.07 7.76 7.13
C PHE A 166 4.43 7.33 5.79
N PRO A 167 3.20 7.75 5.44
CA PRO A 167 2.53 7.31 4.21
C PRO A 167 3.24 7.67 2.89
N ALA A 168 4.14 8.65 2.94
CA ALA A 168 5.02 9.05 1.83
C ALA A 168 6.31 8.21 1.73
N LEU A 169 6.54 7.27 2.65
CA LEU A 169 7.55 6.24 2.51
C LEU A 169 7.00 5.11 1.62
N GLU A 170 7.73 4.80 0.56
CA GLU A 170 7.55 3.56 -0.18
C GLU A 170 8.50 2.50 0.37
N ILE A 171 8.06 1.24 0.46
CA ILE A 171 8.94 0.12 0.77
C ILE A 171 9.02 -0.76 -0.47
N ARG A 172 10.24 -1.14 -0.86
CA ARG A 172 10.50 -2.11 -1.91
C ARG A 172 11.07 -3.37 -1.30
N VAL A 173 10.33 -4.46 -1.41
CA VAL A 173 10.76 -5.77 -0.91
C VAL A 173 11.61 -6.48 -1.98
N LEU A 174 12.70 -7.10 -1.56
CA LEU A 174 13.58 -7.90 -2.41
C LEU A 174 13.89 -9.23 -1.72
N ASP A 175 13.88 -10.32 -2.48
CA ASP A 175 14.29 -11.63 -2.00
C ASP A 175 15.84 -11.76 -2.07
N PRO A 176 16.55 -11.79 -0.92
CA PRO A 176 18.00 -11.87 -0.88
C PRO A 176 18.55 -13.24 -1.32
N THR A 177 17.70 -14.25 -1.48
CA THR A 177 18.10 -15.59 -1.94
C THR A 177 18.28 -15.67 -3.45
N THR A 178 17.65 -14.76 -4.20
CA THR A 178 17.84 -14.60 -5.65
C THR A 178 19.21 -14.01 -5.97
N PRO A 179 19.80 -14.30 -7.15
CA PRO A 179 21.08 -13.70 -7.54
C PRO A 179 21.06 -12.16 -7.54
N GLU A 180 20.01 -11.57 -8.13
CA GLU A 180 19.84 -10.10 -8.19
C GLU A 180 19.66 -9.48 -6.80
N GLY A 181 18.86 -10.13 -5.93
CA GLY A 181 18.67 -9.67 -4.56
C GLY A 181 19.94 -9.74 -3.74
N ARG A 182 20.71 -10.84 -3.87
CA ARG A 182 22.01 -11.00 -3.21
C ARG A 182 23.01 -9.93 -3.62
N ASP A 183 23.17 -9.71 -4.93
CA ASP A 183 24.09 -8.70 -5.46
C ASP A 183 23.75 -7.29 -4.94
N ARG A 184 22.45 -6.95 -4.91
CA ARG A 184 21.95 -5.69 -4.34
C ARG A 184 22.21 -5.59 -2.85
N TYR A 185 21.94 -6.66 -2.11
CA TYR A 185 22.15 -6.72 -0.67
C TYR A 185 23.63 -6.48 -0.32
N GLU A 186 24.55 -7.20 -0.96
CA GLU A 186 25.99 -7.05 -0.75
C GLU A 186 26.52 -5.66 -1.14
N LYS A 187 25.96 -5.05 -2.19
CA LYS A 187 26.27 -3.65 -2.56
C LYS A 187 25.86 -2.70 -1.44
N LEU A 188 24.64 -2.85 -0.90
CA LEU A 188 24.14 -1.99 0.16
C LEU A 188 24.88 -2.18 1.49
N LEU A 189 25.23 -3.42 1.87
CA LEU A 189 26.08 -3.64 3.05
C LEU A 189 27.39 -2.84 2.97
N ARG A 190 28.07 -2.88 1.81
CA ARG A 190 29.30 -2.11 1.58
C ARG A 190 29.07 -0.61 1.62
N LEU A 191 28.00 -0.12 0.99
CA LEU A 191 27.66 1.30 0.94
C LEU A 191 27.40 1.87 2.34
N TYR A 192 26.72 1.13 3.21
CA TYR A 192 26.35 1.56 4.55
C TYR A 192 27.39 1.18 5.63
N GLY A 193 28.45 0.45 5.25
CA GLY A 193 29.42 -0.10 6.21
C GLY A 193 28.78 -1.08 7.20
N ALA A 194 27.71 -1.76 6.79
CA ALA A 194 26.96 -2.70 7.60
C ALA A 194 27.46 -4.13 7.40
N THR A 195 27.22 -4.99 8.40
CA THR A 195 27.51 -6.43 8.33
C THR A 195 26.36 -7.23 8.94
N GLY A 196 26.16 -8.45 8.47
CA GLY A 196 25.10 -9.34 8.95
C GLY A 196 24.34 -10.01 7.81
N GLU A 197 23.44 -10.92 8.17
CA GLU A 197 22.55 -11.61 7.26
C GLU A 197 21.16 -10.94 7.24
N PRO A 198 20.38 -11.13 6.17
CA PRO A 198 18.98 -10.73 6.13
C PRO A 198 18.17 -11.41 7.26
N PRO A 199 17.05 -10.83 7.72
CA PRO A 199 16.36 -9.67 7.14
C PRO A 199 17.09 -8.34 7.34
N ALA A 200 16.85 -7.40 6.43
CA ALA A 200 17.50 -6.09 6.45
C ALA A 200 16.62 -4.97 5.85
N LEU A 201 16.71 -3.78 6.42
CA LEU A 201 16.01 -2.57 5.97
C LEU A 201 17.03 -1.44 5.75
N PHE A 202 17.00 -0.82 4.56
CA PHE A 202 17.85 0.32 4.21
C PHE A 202 16.96 1.51 3.87
N VAL A 203 17.24 2.69 4.44
CA VAL A 203 16.45 3.91 4.19
C VAL A 203 17.28 5.16 4.49
N GLY A 204 17.36 6.10 3.55
CA GLY A 204 18.22 7.28 3.69
C GLY A 204 19.66 6.85 3.99
N ASP A 205 20.16 7.21 5.18
CA ASP A 205 21.50 6.82 5.66
C ASP A 205 21.49 5.73 6.75
N LEU A 206 20.33 5.13 7.02
CA LEU A 206 20.18 4.03 7.98
C LEU A 206 20.25 2.67 7.29
N ALA A 207 20.87 1.71 7.98
CA ALA A 207 20.75 0.29 7.66
C ALA A 207 20.44 -0.49 8.94
N LEU A 208 19.32 -1.21 8.99
CA LEU A 208 18.99 -2.17 10.02
C LEU A 208 19.22 -3.55 9.44
N VAL A 209 20.20 -4.30 9.95
CA VAL A 209 20.63 -5.58 9.38
C VAL A 209 20.80 -6.60 10.49
N GLY A 210 20.13 -7.76 10.40
CA GLY A 210 20.32 -8.88 11.33
C GLY A 210 20.27 -8.48 12.81
N GLY A 211 19.32 -7.61 13.19
CA GLY A 211 19.16 -7.14 14.57
C GLY A 211 20.16 -6.06 15.02
N LYS A 212 20.83 -5.38 14.08
CA LYS A 212 21.72 -4.23 14.38
C LYS A 212 21.40 -3.02 13.53
N LEU A 213 21.23 -1.87 14.16
CA LEU A 213 21.04 -0.59 13.49
C LEU A 213 22.39 0.11 13.28
N TYR A 214 22.77 0.28 12.03
CA TYR A 214 23.93 1.02 11.57
C TYR A 214 23.55 2.45 11.21
N ARG A 215 24.35 3.41 11.69
CA ARG A 215 24.18 4.85 11.46
C ARG A 215 25.53 5.47 11.06
N PRO A 216 25.57 6.54 10.25
CA PRO A 216 26.82 7.14 9.84
C PRO A 216 27.64 7.62 11.05
N ARG A 217 28.91 7.19 11.11
CA ARG A 217 29.90 7.65 12.11
C ARG A 217 29.52 7.33 13.56
N LEU A 218 28.66 6.35 13.80
CA LEU A 218 28.27 5.90 15.14
C LEU A 218 28.39 4.37 15.24
N ASP A 219 28.59 3.87 16.45
CA ASP A 219 28.59 2.43 16.71
C ASP A 219 27.19 1.82 16.47
N PRO A 220 27.12 0.57 15.97
CA PRO A 220 25.83 -0.09 15.75
C PRO A 220 25.06 -0.31 17.04
N LEU A 221 23.76 -0.03 17.02
CA LEU A 221 22.87 -0.31 18.15
C LEU A 221 22.23 -1.69 18.02
N PRO A 222 22.04 -2.44 19.12
CA PRO A 222 21.24 -3.66 19.10
C PRO A 222 19.76 -3.32 18.84
N TYR A 223 19.10 -4.15 18.03
CA TYR A 223 17.69 -4.04 17.71
C TYR A 223 16.99 -5.40 17.95
N PRO A 224 15.82 -5.42 18.61
CA PRO A 224 15.09 -4.26 19.13
C PRO A 224 15.73 -3.70 20.41
N SER A 225 15.69 -2.38 20.55
CA SER A 225 15.95 -1.67 21.81
C SER A 225 15.26 -0.29 21.75
N PRO A 226 14.85 0.31 22.87
CA PRO A 226 14.17 1.61 22.86
C PRO A 226 14.96 2.71 22.15
N GLU A 227 16.30 2.68 22.25
CA GLU A 227 17.17 3.62 21.56
C GLU A 227 17.19 3.36 20.04
N ALA A 228 17.31 2.09 19.62
CA ALA A 228 17.35 1.74 18.21
C ALA A 228 15.99 1.98 17.52
N GLU A 229 14.87 1.65 18.17
CA GLU A 229 13.51 1.91 17.66
C GLU A 229 13.28 3.41 17.42
N LYS A 230 13.63 4.24 18.41
CA LYS A 230 13.57 5.69 18.28
C LYS A 230 14.45 6.18 17.13
N ALA A 231 15.68 5.68 17.03
CA ALA A 231 16.61 6.08 15.98
C ALA A 231 16.15 5.66 14.57
N VAL A 232 15.49 4.50 14.42
CA VAL A 232 14.86 4.09 13.15
C VAL A 232 13.79 5.09 12.75
N LYS A 233 12.85 5.41 13.65
CA LYS A 233 11.77 6.36 13.37
C LYS A 233 12.29 7.75 13.00
N GLU A 234 13.24 8.27 13.77
CA GLU A 234 13.84 9.58 13.51
C GLU A 234 14.57 9.63 12.16
N GLY A 235 15.32 8.58 11.80
CA GLY A 235 16.03 8.55 10.52
C GLY A 235 15.11 8.32 9.32
N VAL A 236 14.03 7.55 9.47
CA VAL A 236 12.97 7.44 8.44
C VAL A 236 12.26 8.77 8.26
N ALA A 237 11.86 9.42 9.35
CA ALA A 237 11.24 10.75 9.32
C ALA A 237 12.13 11.77 8.60
N LYS A 238 13.43 11.76 8.90
CA LYS A 238 14.42 12.58 8.21
C LYS A 238 14.50 12.26 6.72
N ALA A 239 14.62 10.98 6.35
CA ALA A 239 14.71 10.57 4.95
C ALA A 239 13.48 10.99 4.12
N VAL A 240 12.28 10.89 4.72
CA VAL A 240 11.03 11.35 4.11
C VAL A 240 11.01 12.88 3.98
N ALA A 241 11.35 13.61 5.05
CA ALA A 241 11.36 15.07 5.03
C ALA A 241 12.35 15.66 4.01
N GLU A 242 13.52 15.04 3.89
CA GLU A 242 14.59 15.45 2.97
C GLU A 242 14.42 14.88 1.55
N ARG A 243 13.41 14.03 1.32
CA ARG A 243 13.20 13.30 0.05
C ARG A 243 14.47 12.60 -0.42
N ALA A 244 15.08 11.83 0.49
CA ALA A 244 16.33 11.15 0.23
C ALA A 244 16.24 10.25 -1.00
N SER A 245 17.35 10.11 -1.74
CA SER A 245 17.44 9.15 -2.84
C SER A 245 17.24 7.73 -2.32
N SER A 246 16.55 6.88 -3.10
CA SER A 246 16.44 5.47 -2.80
C SER A 246 17.84 4.85 -2.60
N PRO A 247 18.03 3.95 -1.62
CA PRO A 247 19.28 3.21 -1.47
C PRO A 247 19.71 2.48 -2.74
N LEU A 248 18.77 2.06 -3.60
CA LEU A 248 19.08 1.39 -4.87
C LEU A 248 19.68 2.33 -5.93
N ASP A 249 19.44 3.64 -5.82
CA ASP A 249 19.88 4.65 -6.79
C ASP A 249 21.27 5.25 -6.45
N ARG A 250 21.83 4.88 -5.28
CA ARG A 250 23.16 5.30 -4.81
C ARG A 250 24.26 4.36 -5.32
#